data_AF-A0A374UM51-F1
#
_entry.id   AF-A0A374UM51-F1
#
_cell.length_a   1.000
_cell.length_b   1.000
_cell.length_c   1.000
_cell.angle_alpha   90.00
_cell.angle_beta   90.00
_cell.angle_gamma   90.00
#
_symmetry.space_group_name_H-M   'P 1'
#
loop_
_entity.id
_entity.type
_entity.pdbx_description
1 polymer ?
#
loop_
_entity_poly.entity_id
_entity_poly.type
_entity_poly.pdbx_seq_one_letter_code
_entity_poly.pdbx_strand_id
1 'polypeptide(L)'
;MCLKRYINRLSLIQLTLKGMGILYIVPVVFLFLVLPFLTYLDFAKGYSPEQCYFSTYIMLQIFCPFFAVWWTLFGFREYVEGRIRELLLVYKKSLIVELFLVFAFYFLHICVLLGLYCIILNFNYFNYIFIFFVQAFAFFSISFSISIILKNIAIPFIISVCYEIFCMTANIDFLKFINMLSSDIPSSTMDIICPYIFILISSIFVFVLSNSCFKRL
;
A
#
# COMPACT_ATOMS: atom_id res chain seq x y z
N MET A 1 25.07 -20.20 9.06
CA MET A 1 23.86 -19.95 9.89
C MET A 1 22.96 -18.83 9.35
N CYS A 2 23.49 -17.71 8.83
CA CYS A 2 22.65 -16.61 8.30
C CYS A 2 21.78 -17.01 7.10
N LEU A 3 22.30 -17.77 6.13
CA LEU A 3 21.55 -18.15 4.92
C LEU A 3 20.28 -18.95 5.24
N LYS A 4 20.38 -19.95 6.13
CA LYS A 4 19.23 -20.75 6.60
C LYS A 4 18.15 -19.90 7.26
N ARG A 5 18.54 -18.84 7.97
CA ARG A 5 17.61 -17.88 8.59
C ARG A 5 16.85 -17.05 7.55
N TYR A 6 17.52 -16.59 6.49
CA TYR A 6 16.87 -15.86 5.40
C TYR A 6 15.92 -16.74 4.59
N ILE A 7 16.34 -17.97 4.28
CA ILE A 7 15.50 -18.96 3.59
C ILE A 7 14.23 -19.25 4.41
N ASN A 8 14.35 -19.41 5.72
CA ASN A 8 13.20 -19.63 6.59
C ASN A 8 12.25 -18.41 6.69
N ARG A 9 12.76 -17.19 6.49
CA ARG A 9 11.89 -15.99 6.44
C ARG A 9 11.15 -15.89 5.11
N LEU A 10 11.82 -16.23 4.00
CA LEU A 10 11.21 -16.27 2.68
C LEU A 10 10.13 -17.36 2.58
N SER A 11 10.37 -18.53 3.17
CA SER A 11 9.34 -19.57 3.23
C SER A 11 8.13 -19.14 4.06
N LEU A 12 8.35 -18.37 5.13
CA LEU A 12 7.26 -17.83 5.92
C LEU A 12 6.45 -16.79 5.14
N ILE A 13 7.09 -15.91 4.39
CA ILE A 13 6.38 -14.99 3.47
C ILE A 13 5.59 -15.79 2.44
N GLN A 14 6.18 -16.82 1.85
CA GLN A 14 5.47 -17.68 0.91
C GLN A 14 4.23 -18.32 1.54
N LEU A 15 4.32 -18.74 2.81
CA LEU A 15 3.17 -19.26 3.55
C LEU A 15 2.12 -18.18 3.83
N THR A 16 2.54 -16.98 4.23
CA THR A 16 1.65 -15.82 4.43
C THR A 16 0.89 -15.49 3.14
N LEU A 17 1.59 -15.43 2.01
CA LEU A 17 1.00 -15.16 0.70
C LEU A 17 0.08 -16.30 0.24
N LYS A 18 0.46 -17.56 0.48
CA LYS A 18 -0.41 -18.72 0.22
C LYS A 18 -1.67 -18.72 1.09
N GLY A 19 -1.56 -18.28 2.34
CA GLY A 19 -2.68 -18.18 3.28
C GLY A 19 -3.77 -17.19 2.83
N MET A 20 -3.43 -16.20 2.01
CA MET A 20 -4.41 -15.30 1.40
C MET A 20 -5.29 -16.01 0.35
N GLY A 21 -4.82 -17.11 -0.25
CA GLY A 21 -5.52 -17.83 -1.31
C GLY A 21 -5.89 -16.90 -2.48
N ILE A 22 -7.17 -16.88 -2.84
CA ILE A 22 -7.67 -16.07 -3.98
C ILE A 22 -7.56 -14.56 -3.72
N LEU A 23 -7.53 -14.13 -2.44
CA LEU A 23 -7.46 -12.72 -2.07
C LEU A 23 -6.11 -12.08 -2.41
N TYR A 24 -5.07 -12.90 -2.63
CA TYR A 24 -3.78 -12.45 -3.17
C TYR A 24 -3.92 -11.90 -4.59
N ILE A 25 -4.75 -12.55 -5.41
CA ILE A 25 -4.86 -12.28 -6.85
C ILE A 25 -5.58 -10.94 -7.11
N VAL A 26 -6.47 -10.53 -6.20
CA VAL A 26 -7.33 -9.36 -6.38
C VAL A 26 -6.50 -8.06 -6.61
N PRO A 27 -5.55 -7.66 -5.73
CA PRO A 27 -4.64 -6.55 -6.01
C PRO A 27 -3.91 -6.67 -7.35
N VAL A 28 -3.39 -7.85 -7.67
CA VAL A 28 -2.57 -8.08 -8.87
C VAL A 28 -3.41 -7.89 -10.13
N VAL A 29 -4.59 -8.50 -10.20
CA VAL A 29 -5.52 -8.34 -11.31
C VAL A 29 -5.93 -6.88 -11.47
N PHE A 30 -6.22 -6.19 -10.36
CA PHE A 30 -6.61 -4.80 -10.44
C PHE A 30 -5.47 -3.93 -10.98
N LEU A 31 -4.26 -4.09 -10.44
CA LEU A 31 -3.10 -3.31 -10.85
C LEU A 31 -2.69 -3.55 -12.30
N PHE A 32 -2.71 -4.80 -12.78
CA PHE A 32 -2.16 -5.15 -14.10
C PHE A 32 -3.19 -5.32 -15.21
N LEU A 33 -4.48 -5.42 -14.88
CA LEU A 33 -5.55 -5.50 -15.88
C LEU A 33 -6.50 -4.31 -15.79
N VAL A 34 -7.06 -4.04 -14.61
CA VAL A 34 -8.09 -3.00 -14.46
C VAL A 34 -7.50 -1.61 -14.66
N LEU A 35 -6.37 -1.27 -14.02
CA LEU A 35 -5.76 0.05 -14.18
C LEU A 35 -5.35 0.35 -15.64
N PRO A 36 -4.58 -0.51 -16.34
CA PRO A 36 -4.26 -0.26 -17.75
C PRO A 36 -5.50 -0.18 -18.65
N PHE A 37 -6.54 -0.97 -18.35
CA PHE A 37 -7.81 -0.89 -19.07
C PHE A 37 -8.51 0.46 -18.84
N LEU A 38 -8.52 0.99 -17.62
CA LEU A 38 -9.06 2.31 -17.32
C LEU A 38 -8.28 3.42 -18.05
N THR A 39 -6.95 3.34 -18.07
CA THR A 39 -6.12 4.28 -18.84
C THR A 39 -6.41 4.18 -20.34
N TYR A 40 -6.60 2.96 -20.87
CA TYR A 40 -6.99 2.77 -22.27
C TYR A 40 -8.36 3.37 -22.59
N LEU A 41 -9.34 3.25 -21.69
CA LEU A 41 -10.66 3.88 -21.86
C LEU A 41 -10.56 5.40 -21.94
N ASP A 42 -9.64 6.04 -21.21
CA ASP A 42 -9.43 7.48 -21.31
C ASP A 42 -8.90 7.88 -22.70
N PHE A 43 -7.98 7.10 -23.27
CA PHE A 43 -7.58 7.28 -24.68
C PHE A 43 -8.75 7.06 -25.65
N ALA A 44 -9.58 6.05 -25.43
CA ALA A 44 -10.73 5.74 -26.27
C ALA A 44 -11.81 6.84 -26.23
N LYS A 45 -11.91 7.58 -25.13
CA LYS A 45 -12.79 8.76 -24.99
C LYS A 45 -12.24 10.01 -25.70
N GLY A 46 -11.03 9.95 -26.25
CA GLY A 46 -10.39 11.06 -26.96
C GLY A 46 -9.64 12.04 -26.06
N TYR A 47 -9.25 11.64 -24.84
CA TYR A 47 -8.41 12.49 -23.98
C TYR A 47 -7.03 12.71 -24.61
N SER A 48 -6.48 13.90 -24.39
CA SER A 48 -5.10 14.18 -24.81
C SER A 48 -4.10 13.32 -24.00
N PRO A 49 -2.90 13.04 -24.51
CA PRO A 49 -1.88 12.29 -23.77
C PRO A 49 -1.59 12.86 -22.38
N GLU A 50 -1.59 14.19 -22.24
CA GLU A 50 -1.40 14.88 -20.96
C GLU A 50 -2.54 14.63 -19.98
N GLN A 51 -3.79 14.66 -20.46
CA GLN A 51 -4.98 14.35 -19.66
C GLN A 51 -4.98 12.88 -19.21
N CYS A 52 -4.64 11.96 -20.12
CA CYS A 52 -4.48 10.54 -19.78
C CYS A 52 -3.37 10.32 -18.75
N TYR A 53 -2.24 11.04 -18.89
CA TYR A 53 -1.12 10.97 -17.97
C TYR A 53 -1.51 11.43 -16.57
N PHE A 54 -2.22 12.56 -16.47
CA PHE A 54 -2.72 13.10 -15.21
C PHE A 54 -3.79 12.20 -14.58
N SER A 55 -4.80 11.78 -15.36
CA SER A 55 -5.86 10.88 -14.91
C SER A 55 -5.29 9.58 -14.33
N THR A 56 -4.36 8.96 -15.05
CA THR A 56 -3.68 7.73 -14.62
C THR A 56 -2.84 7.96 -13.36
N TYR A 57 -2.15 9.11 -13.24
CA TYR A 57 -1.41 9.47 -12.04
C TYR A 57 -2.32 9.51 -10.80
N ILE A 58 -3.50 10.13 -10.91
CA ILE A 58 -4.48 10.18 -9.81
C ILE A 58 -5.02 8.78 -9.49
N MET A 59 -5.36 7.98 -10.51
CA MET A 59 -5.80 6.58 -10.29
C MET A 59 -4.74 5.74 -9.56
N LEU A 60 -3.46 5.86 -9.95
CA LEU A 60 -2.37 5.16 -9.28
C LEU A 60 -2.24 5.58 -7.82
N GLN A 61 -2.35 6.88 -7.52
CA GLN A 61 -2.29 7.38 -6.15
C GLN A 61 -3.45 6.91 -5.27
N ILE A 62 -4.61 6.59 -5.85
CA ILE A 62 -5.75 6.07 -5.09
C ILE A 62 -5.59 4.56 -4.90
N PHE A 63 -5.47 3.81 -5.99
CA PHE A 63 -5.58 2.36 -5.93
C PHE A 63 -4.31 1.69 -5.38
N CYS A 64 -3.11 2.25 -5.60
CA CYS A 64 -1.89 1.65 -5.07
C CYS A 64 -1.84 1.70 -3.54
N PRO A 65 -2.15 2.80 -2.85
CA PRO A 65 -2.24 2.79 -1.38
C PRO A 65 -3.38 1.92 -0.85
N PHE A 66 -4.54 1.90 -1.53
CA PHE A 66 -5.66 1.03 -1.17
C PHE A 66 -5.26 -0.44 -1.10
N PHE A 67 -4.68 -0.94 -2.19
CA PHE A 67 -4.30 -2.33 -2.27
C PHE A 67 -3.09 -2.67 -1.38
N ALA A 68 -2.36 -1.65 -0.89
CA ALA A 68 -1.42 -1.85 0.21
C ALA A 68 -2.15 -2.34 1.46
N VAL A 69 -3.26 -1.68 1.84
CA VAL A 69 -4.10 -2.08 2.97
C VAL A 69 -4.64 -3.48 2.80
N TRP A 70 -5.17 -3.78 1.61
CA TRP A 70 -5.69 -5.10 1.26
C TRP A 70 -4.64 -6.18 1.54
N TRP A 71 -3.43 -5.98 1.03
CA TRP A 71 -2.38 -6.96 1.18
C TRP A 71 -1.92 -7.12 2.63
N THR A 72 -1.88 -6.04 3.41
CA THR A 72 -1.57 -6.10 4.84
C THR A 72 -2.62 -6.87 5.62
N LEU A 73 -3.88 -6.48 5.49
CA LEU A 73 -4.94 -6.99 6.36
C LEU A 73 -5.22 -8.47 6.08
N PHE A 74 -5.29 -8.85 4.80
CA PHE A 74 -5.54 -10.25 4.44
C PHE A 74 -4.28 -11.11 4.55
N GLY A 75 -3.09 -10.56 4.27
CA GLY A 75 -1.82 -11.26 4.47
C GLY A 75 -1.60 -11.61 5.94
N PHE A 76 -1.92 -10.69 6.86
CA PHE A 76 -1.67 -10.90 8.29
C PHE A 76 -2.92 -11.27 9.09
N ARG A 77 -4.03 -11.65 8.43
CA ARG A 77 -5.30 -12.01 9.09
C ARG A 77 -5.13 -13.09 10.16
N GLU A 78 -4.36 -14.13 9.89
CA GLU A 78 -4.13 -15.21 10.87
C GLU A 78 -3.39 -14.73 12.13
N TYR A 79 -2.56 -13.69 12.01
CA TYR A 79 -1.87 -13.09 13.15
C TYR A 79 -2.76 -12.15 13.96
N VAL A 80 -3.83 -11.63 13.38
CA VAL A 80 -4.77 -10.71 14.04
C VAL A 80 -5.97 -11.46 14.63
N GLU A 81 -6.63 -12.28 13.82
CA GLU A 81 -7.91 -12.95 14.15
C GLU A 81 -7.80 -14.49 14.22
N GLY A 82 -6.66 -15.07 13.83
CA GLY A 82 -6.52 -16.52 13.71
C GLY A 82 -6.64 -17.24 15.05
N ARG A 83 -7.27 -18.42 15.02
CA ARG A 83 -7.42 -19.30 16.21
C ARG A 83 -6.07 -19.76 16.80
N ILE A 84 -5.01 -19.76 15.99
CA ILE A 84 -3.65 -20.21 16.36
C ILE A 84 -2.74 -19.00 16.71
N ARG A 85 -3.29 -17.77 16.78
CA ARG A 85 -2.52 -16.55 17.06
C ARG A 85 -1.64 -16.66 18.29
N GLU A 86 -2.16 -17.22 19.38
CA GLU A 86 -1.43 -17.39 20.64
C GLU A 86 -0.18 -18.25 20.46
N LEU A 87 -0.27 -19.31 19.65
CA LEU A 87 0.86 -20.17 19.35
C LEU A 87 1.92 -19.43 18.51
N LEU A 88 1.48 -18.61 17.55
CA LEU A 88 2.36 -17.78 16.72
C LEU A 88 3.11 -16.72 17.54
N LEU A 89 2.44 -16.12 18.54
CA LEU A 89 3.03 -15.15 19.46
C LEU A 89 4.11 -15.77 20.35
N VAL A 90 3.89 -17.00 20.84
CA VAL A 90 4.87 -17.74 21.65
C VAL A 90 6.15 -18.02 20.87
N TYR A 91 6.04 -18.46 19.62
CA TYR A 91 7.19 -18.79 18.80
C TYR A 91 7.90 -17.56 18.22
N LYS A 92 7.20 -16.43 18.04
CA LYS A 92 7.77 -15.28 17.34
C LYS A 92 7.28 -13.95 17.90
N LYS A 93 8.10 -13.38 18.78
CA LYS A 93 7.87 -12.08 19.44
C LYS A 93 7.96 -10.86 18.51
N SER A 94 8.25 -10.97 17.21
CA SER A 94 8.35 -9.79 16.34
C SER A 94 8.08 -10.17 14.90
N LEU A 95 7.22 -9.41 14.24
CA LEU A 95 6.85 -9.58 12.82
C LEU A 95 7.34 -8.46 11.92
N ILE A 96 8.06 -7.47 12.47
CA ILE A 96 8.47 -6.26 11.75
C ILE A 96 9.19 -6.52 10.41
N VAL A 97 10.05 -7.55 10.36
CA VAL A 97 10.80 -7.88 9.15
C VAL A 97 9.88 -8.55 8.12
N GLU A 98 9.00 -9.43 8.57
CA GLU A 98 8.02 -10.13 7.74
C GLU A 98 7.01 -9.15 7.15
N LEU A 99 6.50 -8.23 7.97
CA LEU A 99 5.63 -7.13 7.55
C LEU A 99 6.31 -6.27 6.50
N PHE A 100 7.55 -5.84 6.75
CA PHE A 100 8.29 -5.02 5.80
C PHE A 100 8.58 -5.77 4.49
N LEU A 101 8.88 -7.07 4.56
CA LEU A 101 9.12 -7.86 3.35
C LEU A 101 7.85 -8.08 2.53
N VAL A 102 6.68 -8.28 3.16
CA VAL A 102 5.39 -8.33 2.46
C VAL A 102 5.08 -6.98 1.81
N PHE A 103 5.31 -5.87 2.52
CA PHE A 103 5.17 -4.53 1.96
C PHE A 103 6.12 -4.31 0.77
N ALA A 104 7.40 -4.65 0.90
CA ALA A 104 8.39 -4.50 -0.17
C ALA A 104 8.03 -5.35 -1.39
N PHE A 105 7.49 -6.56 -1.17
CA PHE A 105 7.01 -7.43 -2.25
C PHE A 105 5.78 -6.83 -2.95
N TYR A 106 4.85 -6.23 -2.19
CA TYR A 106 3.76 -5.46 -2.79
C TYR A 106 4.28 -4.28 -3.61
N PHE A 107 5.15 -3.48 -3.02
CA PHE A 107 5.70 -2.29 -3.67
C PHE A 107 6.44 -2.62 -4.96
N LEU A 108 7.07 -3.81 -5.04
CA LEU A 108 7.67 -4.30 -6.27
C LEU A 108 6.63 -4.47 -7.40
N HIS A 109 5.39 -4.87 -7.10
CA HIS A 109 4.32 -4.92 -8.11
C HIS A 109 3.99 -3.52 -8.64
N ILE A 110 3.97 -2.51 -7.77
CA ILE A 110 3.81 -1.11 -8.17
C ILE A 110 4.98 -0.71 -9.08
N CYS A 111 6.23 -0.99 -8.70
CA CYS A 111 7.40 -0.67 -9.53
C CYS A 111 7.34 -1.32 -10.93
N VAL A 112 6.91 -2.59 -11.02
CA VAL A 112 6.73 -3.28 -12.30
C VAL A 112 5.63 -2.60 -13.11
N LEU A 113 4.51 -2.24 -12.50
CA LEU A 113 3.43 -1.51 -13.16
C LEU A 113 3.90 -0.17 -13.72
N LEU A 114 4.66 0.63 -12.95
CA LEU A 114 5.23 1.89 -13.43
C LEU A 114 6.19 1.67 -14.60
N GLY A 115 6.98 0.59 -14.56
CA GLY A 115 7.82 0.14 -15.68
C GLY A 115 7.02 -0.13 -16.95
N LEU A 116 5.89 -0.83 -16.83
CA LEU A 116 5.00 -1.11 -17.95
C LEU A 116 4.40 0.17 -18.54
N TYR A 117 3.94 1.11 -17.70
CA TYR A 117 3.45 2.41 -18.16
C TYR A 117 4.51 3.22 -18.91
N CYS A 118 5.76 3.18 -18.43
CA CYS A 118 6.89 3.85 -19.06
C CYS A 118 7.18 3.26 -20.45
N ILE A 119 7.18 1.93 -20.59
CA ILE A 119 7.52 1.26 -21.85
C ILE A 119 6.37 1.32 -22.87
N ILE A 120 5.12 1.11 -22.43
CA ILE A 120 3.98 0.95 -23.33
C ILE A 120 3.38 2.30 -23.72
N LEU A 121 3.29 3.24 -22.77
CA LEU A 121 2.59 4.52 -22.94
C LEU A 121 3.52 5.73 -22.90
N ASN A 122 4.84 5.54 -22.72
CA ASN A 122 5.81 6.63 -22.51
C ASN A 122 5.49 7.50 -21.28
N PHE A 123 4.76 6.96 -20.31
CA PHE A 123 4.39 7.67 -19.09
C PHE A 123 5.44 7.43 -17.99
N ASN A 124 6.34 8.38 -17.80
CA ASN A 124 7.44 8.24 -16.84
C ASN A 124 7.05 8.66 -15.41
N TYR A 125 6.41 7.74 -14.69
CA TYR A 125 6.02 7.94 -13.29
C TYR A 125 7.14 7.66 -12.27
N PHE A 126 8.32 7.21 -12.67
CA PHE A 126 9.42 6.90 -11.74
C PHE A 126 9.88 8.12 -10.94
N ASN A 127 9.74 9.32 -11.49
CA ASN A 127 10.03 10.56 -10.78
C ASN A 127 9.19 10.73 -9.50
N TYR A 128 8.01 10.10 -9.44
CA TYR A 128 7.08 10.15 -8.32
C TYR A 128 7.08 8.88 -7.46
N ILE A 129 8.06 7.98 -7.65
CA ILE A 129 8.14 6.72 -6.91
C ILE A 129 8.17 6.92 -5.39
N PHE A 130 8.78 8.02 -4.93
CA PHE A 130 8.81 8.39 -3.52
C PHE A 130 7.41 8.65 -2.97
N ILE A 131 6.55 9.35 -3.73
CA ILE A 131 5.16 9.63 -3.35
C ILE A 131 4.39 8.32 -3.19
N PHE A 132 4.44 7.46 -4.21
CA PHE A 132 3.75 6.17 -4.18
C PHE A 132 4.23 5.29 -3.03
N PHE A 133 5.54 5.30 -2.74
CA PHE A 133 6.12 4.57 -1.62
C PHE A 133 5.55 5.07 -0.29
N VAL A 134 5.60 6.39 -0.06
CA VAL A 134 5.16 6.99 1.21
C VAL A 134 3.67 6.79 1.42
N GLN A 135 2.84 7.02 0.41
CA GLN A 135 1.39 6.82 0.49
C GLN A 135 1.04 5.35 0.78
N ALA A 136 1.59 4.41 0.01
CA ALA A 136 1.35 2.99 0.23
C ALA A 136 1.86 2.52 1.60
N PHE A 137 3.03 2.99 2.03
CA PHE A 137 3.59 2.63 3.34
C PHE A 137 2.79 3.19 4.51
N ALA A 138 2.26 4.41 4.37
CA ALA A 138 1.42 5.01 5.40
C ALA A 138 0.10 4.26 5.58
N PHE A 139 -0.59 3.97 4.48
CA PHE A 139 -1.80 3.15 4.49
C PHE A 139 -1.54 1.75 5.06
N PHE A 140 -0.45 1.11 4.61
CA PHE A 140 -0.01 -0.18 5.14
C PHE A 140 0.16 -0.15 6.67
N SER A 141 0.90 0.85 7.17
CA SER A 141 1.29 0.95 8.58
C SER A 141 0.12 1.31 9.50
N ILE A 142 -0.73 2.25 9.09
CA ILE A 142 -1.90 2.70 9.85
C ILE A 142 -2.91 1.56 9.96
N SER A 143 -3.27 0.94 8.83
CA SER A 143 -4.24 -0.15 8.81
C SER A 143 -3.80 -1.35 9.63
N PHE A 144 -2.51 -1.70 9.55
CA PHE A 144 -1.94 -2.76 10.39
C PHE A 144 -2.04 -2.42 11.88
N SER A 145 -1.67 -1.19 12.26
CA SER A 145 -1.71 -0.75 13.65
C SER A 145 -3.10 -0.81 14.24
N ILE A 146 -4.09 -0.28 13.51
CA ILE A 146 -5.50 -0.34 13.90
C ILE A 146 -5.96 -1.80 14.01
N SER A 147 -5.55 -2.67 13.07
CA SER A 147 -5.93 -4.09 13.11
C SER A 147 -5.43 -4.81 14.37
N ILE A 148 -4.22 -4.51 14.83
CA ILE A 148 -3.66 -5.08 16.07
C ILE A 148 -4.42 -4.57 17.29
N ILE A 149 -4.64 -3.25 17.36
CA ILE A 149 -5.29 -2.61 18.52
C ILE A 149 -6.72 -3.13 18.68
N LEU A 150 -7.47 -3.19 17.59
CA LEU A 150 -8.87 -3.62 17.58
C LEU A 150 -9.03 -5.14 17.50
N LYS A 151 -7.95 -5.87 17.23
CA LYS A 151 -7.94 -7.32 16.97
C LYS A 151 -8.96 -7.72 15.90
N ASN A 152 -9.11 -6.87 14.88
CA ASN A 152 -10.14 -6.97 13.85
C ASN A 152 -9.63 -6.37 12.54
N ILE A 153 -9.77 -7.09 11.42
CA ILE A 153 -9.33 -6.61 10.10
C ILE A 153 -10.41 -5.83 9.35
N ALA A 154 -11.70 -6.02 9.67
CA ALA A 154 -12.79 -5.38 8.97
C ALA A 154 -12.84 -3.87 9.25
N ILE A 155 -12.62 -3.45 10.50
CA ILE A 155 -12.65 -2.03 10.87
C ILE A 155 -11.58 -1.20 10.14
N PRO A 156 -10.27 -1.54 10.16
CA PRO A 156 -9.28 -0.79 9.40
C PRO A 156 -9.55 -0.79 7.90
N PHE A 157 -10.09 -1.88 7.36
CA PHE A 157 -10.48 -1.96 5.94
C PHE A 157 -11.60 -0.97 5.60
N ILE A 158 -12.65 -0.90 6.44
CA ILE A 158 -13.75 0.07 6.26
C ILE A 158 -13.21 1.50 6.35
N ILE A 159 -12.34 1.78 7.33
CA ILE A 159 -11.71 3.10 7.49
C ILE A 159 -10.93 3.49 6.24
N SER A 160 -10.13 2.57 5.67
CA SER A 160 -9.38 2.87 4.44
C SER A 160 -10.29 3.15 3.24
N VAL A 161 -11.37 2.37 3.08
CA VAL A 161 -12.36 2.60 2.00
C VAL A 161 -13.03 3.96 2.17
N CYS A 162 -13.48 4.29 3.38
CA CYS A 162 -14.09 5.59 3.67
C CYS A 162 -13.12 6.75 3.42
N TYR A 163 -11.85 6.59 3.81
CA TYR A 163 -10.83 7.60 3.58
C TYR A 163 -10.57 7.84 2.08
N GLU A 164 -10.55 6.79 1.26
CA GLU A 164 -10.38 6.95 -0.18
C GLU A 164 -11.57 7.60 -0.87
N ILE A 165 -12.80 7.19 -0.51
CA ILE A 165 -14.01 7.85 -1.00
C ILE A 165 -13.98 9.34 -0.62
N PHE A 166 -13.55 9.64 0.61
CA PHE A 166 -13.35 11.01 1.05
C PHE A 166 -12.31 11.74 0.20
N CYS A 167 -11.12 11.17 -0.03
CA CYS A 167 -10.09 11.78 -0.87
C CYS A 167 -10.55 12.03 -2.32
N MET A 168 -11.42 11.19 -2.87
CA MET A 168 -12.00 11.38 -4.21
C MET A 168 -13.07 12.47 -4.27
N THR A 169 -13.83 12.66 -3.18
CA THR A 169 -15.07 13.49 -3.19
C THR A 169 -14.92 14.81 -2.45
N ALA A 170 -13.96 14.92 -1.53
CA ALA A 170 -13.76 16.09 -0.70
C ALA A 170 -13.16 17.24 -1.52
N ASN A 171 -14.04 18.09 -2.04
CA ASN A 171 -13.66 19.34 -2.72
C ASN A 171 -13.63 20.54 -1.76
N ILE A 172 -13.43 20.29 -0.47
CA ILE A 172 -13.46 21.31 0.59
C ILE A 172 -12.02 21.72 0.88
N ASP A 173 -11.68 22.99 0.62
CA ASP A 173 -10.32 23.52 0.79
C ASP A 173 -9.75 23.30 2.19
N PHE A 174 -10.59 23.43 3.23
CA PHE A 174 -10.17 23.18 4.62
C PHE A 174 -9.75 21.74 4.88
N LEU A 175 -10.22 20.77 4.11
CA LEU A 175 -9.92 19.35 4.32
C LEU A 175 -8.77 18.84 3.45
N LYS A 176 -8.21 19.69 2.57
CA LYS A 176 -7.06 19.36 1.73
C LYS A 176 -5.82 18.98 2.55
N PHE A 177 -5.66 19.48 3.77
CA PHE A 177 -4.52 19.10 4.63
C PHE A 177 -4.57 17.63 5.09
N ILE A 178 -5.76 17.02 5.11
CA ILE A 178 -5.96 15.61 5.48
C ILE A 178 -5.71 14.70 4.29
N ASN A 179 -5.83 15.22 3.06
CA ASN A 179 -5.66 14.45 1.85
C ASN A 179 -4.17 14.18 1.61
N MET A 180 -3.79 12.90 1.65
CA MET A 180 -2.41 12.46 1.41
C MET A 180 -2.11 12.29 -0.09
N LEU A 181 -3.11 12.42 -0.96
CA LEU A 181 -2.97 12.38 -2.41
C LEU A 181 -2.55 13.76 -2.93
N SER A 182 -1.61 13.82 -3.87
CA SER A 182 -1.33 15.08 -4.56
C SER A 182 -2.49 15.41 -5.50
N SER A 183 -2.97 16.65 -5.44
CA SER A 183 -3.98 17.17 -6.35
C SER A 183 -3.44 17.36 -7.76
N ASP A 184 -2.17 17.73 -7.86
CA ASP A 184 -1.49 18.09 -9.10
C ASP A 184 -0.21 17.28 -9.28
N ILE A 185 0.28 17.20 -10.52
CA ILE A 185 1.58 16.61 -10.81
C ILE A 185 2.66 17.53 -10.21
N PRO A 186 3.48 17.05 -9.26
CA PRO A 186 4.53 17.86 -8.66
C PRO A 186 5.53 18.34 -9.71
N SER A 187 5.81 19.64 -9.70
CA SER A 187 6.69 20.30 -10.66
C SER A 187 8.16 20.26 -10.24
N SER A 188 8.43 20.25 -8.93
CA SER A 188 9.77 20.29 -8.37
C SER A 188 10.03 19.14 -7.39
N THR A 189 11.31 18.83 -7.17
CA THR A 189 11.74 17.84 -6.17
C THR A 189 11.36 18.24 -4.74
N MET A 190 11.27 19.55 -4.46
CA MET A 190 10.83 20.05 -3.16
C MET A 190 9.34 19.78 -2.91
N ASP A 191 8.51 19.91 -3.95
CA ASP A 191 7.08 19.58 -3.89
C ASP A 191 6.84 18.09 -3.60
N ILE A 192 7.79 17.24 -4.02
CA ILE A 192 7.77 15.80 -3.80
C ILE A 192 8.23 15.43 -2.38
N ILE A 193 9.25 16.11 -1.84
CA ILE A 193 9.87 15.69 -0.57
C ILE A 193 9.17 16.33 0.63
N CYS A 194 8.92 17.64 0.58
CA CYS A 194 8.50 18.42 1.75
C CYS A 194 7.19 17.92 2.40
N PRO A 195 6.09 17.67 1.66
CA PRO A 195 4.86 17.20 2.29
C PRO A 195 4.94 15.72 2.72
N TYR A 196 5.72 14.91 2.01
CA TYR A 196 5.75 13.46 2.21
C TYR A 196 6.77 12.99 3.24
N ILE A 197 7.80 13.78 3.57
CA ILE A 197 8.79 13.39 4.57
C ILE A 197 8.18 13.28 5.97
N PHE A 198 7.28 14.19 6.32
CA PHE A 198 6.56 14.14 7.60
C PHE A 198 5.68 12.90 7.69
N ILE A 199 4.96 12.59 6.60
CA ILE A 199 4.14 11.38 6.48
C ILE A 199 5.00 10.12 6.62
N LEU A 200 6.17 10.09 6.00
CA LEU A 200 7.09 8.95 6.10
C LEU A 200 7.58 8.75 7.54
N ILE A 201 7.98 9.82 8.23
CA ILE A 201 8.42 9.72 9.63
C ILE A 201 7.28 9.23 10.53
N SER A 202 6.09 9.80 10.36
CA SER A 202 4.87 9.40 11.08
C SER A 202 4.55 7.91 10.85
N SER A 203 4.55 7.46 9.60
CA SER A 203 4.25 6.07 9.25
C SER A 203 5.29 5.08 9.78
N ILE A 204 6.59 5.43 9.75
CA ILE A 204 7.64 4.61 10.39
C ILE A 204 7.41 4.50 11.89
N PHE A 205 7.09 5.61 12.56
CA PHE A 205 6.81 5.61 13.99
C PHE A 205 5.61 4.72 14.33
N VAL A 206 4.50 4.86 13.60
CA VAL A 206 3.30 4.04 13.74
C VAL A 206 3.62 2.55 13.49
N PHE A 207 4.39 2.24 12.46
CA PHE A 207 4.80 0.88 12.15
C PHE A 207 5.63 0.24 13.27
N VAL A 208 6.62 0.94 13.83
CA VAL A 208 7.43 0.44 14.95
C VAL A 208 6.61 0.28 16.23
N LEU A 209 5.71 1.22 16.50
CA LEU A 209 4.81 1.18 17.66
C LEU A 209 3.85 -0.01 17.57
N SER A 210 3.31 -0.31 16.39
CA SER A 210 2.44 -1.47 16.14
C SER A 210 3.11 -2.79 16.53
N ASN A 211 4.38 -2.97 16.16
CA ASN A 211 5.16 -4.17 16.51
C ASN A 211 5.43 -4.25 18.02
N SER A 212 5.52 -3.11 18.70
CA SER A 212 5.66 -3.05 20.16
C SER A 212 4.35 -3.41 20.86
N CYS A 213 3.21 -3.01 20.32
CA CYS A 213 1.89 -3.47 20.79
C CYS A 213 1.71 -4.96 20.55
N PHE A 214 2.09 -5.48 19.38
CA PHE A 214 2.03 -6.90 19.05
C PHE A 214 2.84 -7.77 20.02
N LYS A 215 4.01 -7.28 20.48
CA LYS A 215 4.86 -7.94 21.48
C LYS A 215 4.22 -8.12 22.86
N ARG A 216 3.24 -7.29 23.20
CA ARG A 216 2.60 -7.24 24.52
C ARG A 216 1.27 -8.00 24.56
N LEU A 217 0.79 -8.49 23.42
CA LEU A 217 -0.38 -9.35 23.28
C LEU A 217 -0.01 -10.80 23.57
#